data_AF-A0A0H2V6X4-F1
#
_entry.id   AF-A0A0H2V6X4-F1
#
_cell.length_a   1.000
_cell.length_b   1.000
_cell.length_c   1.000
_cell.angle_alpha   90.00
_cell.angle_beta   90.00
_cell.angle_gamma   90.00
#
_symmetry.space_group_name_H-M   'P 1'
#
loop_
_entity.id
_entity.type
_entity.pdbx_description
1 polymer ?
#
loop_
_entity_poly.entity_id
_entity_poly.type
_entity_poly.pdbx_seq_one_letter_code
_entity_poly.pdbx_strand_id
1 'polypeptide(L)' 'MRMCKSPEHTLISRSESELQATLKITRTMLQNGIDRNSVIKTEDDLAQIHH' A
#
# COMPACT_ATOMS: atom_id res chain seq x y z
N MET A 1 15.00 30.61 14.42
CA MET A 1 15.14 30.08 13.04
C MET A 1 14.47 28.71 13.01
N ARG A 2 13.34 28.56 12.31
CA ARG A 2 12.69 27.24 12.18
C ARG A 2 13.41 26.51 11.05
N MET A 3 14.20 25.51 11.40
CA MET A 3 14.76 24.59 10.42
C MET A 3 13.60 23.76 9.84
N CYS A 4 13.07 24.20 8.70
CA CYS A 4 12.21 23.35 7.88
C CYS A 4 13.11 22.22 7.36
N LYS A 5 12.93 21.00 7.89
CA LYS A 5 13.60 19.81 7.36
C LYS A 5 13.26 19.69 5.87
N SER A 6 14.27 19.46 5.02
CA SER A 6 14.10 19.33 3.57
C SER A 6 13.02 18.28 3.22
N PRO A 7 12.15 18.56 2.23
CA PRO A 7 10.98 17.74 1.90
C PRO A 7 11.30 16.34 1.35
N GLU A 8 12.56 16.09 1.03
CA GLU A 8 13.09 14.85 0.48
C GLU A 8 13.14 13.71 1.51
N HIS A 9 13.23 14.00 2.82
CA HIS A 9 13.13 12.97 3.87
C HIS A 9 11.68 12.51 4.16
N THR A 10 10.68 13.29 3.74
CA THR A 10 9.25 13.01 4.04
C THR A 10 8.62 12.07 3.00
N LEU A 11 9.12 12.06 1.76
CA LEU A 11 8.54 11.24 0.69
C LEU A 11 8.95 9.77 0.79
N ILE A 12 10.21 9.49 1.16
CA ILE A 12 10.73 8.12 1.32
C ILE A 12 10.07 7.45 2.53
N SER A 13 9.99 8.16 3.66
CA SER A 13 9.35 7.67 4.88
C SER A 13 7.85 7.44 4.72
N ARG A 14 7.16 8.28 3.93
CA ARG A 14 5.76 8.05 3.55
C ARG A 14 5.60 6.76 2.75
N SER A 15 6.45 6.54 1.74
CA SER A 15 6.40 5.33 0.90
C SER A 15 6.66 4.05 1.71
N GLU A 16 7.59 4.06 2.66
CA GLU A 16 7.86 2.91 3.53
C GLU A 16 6.67 2.62 4.46
N SER A 17 6.04 3.66 5.00
CA SER A 17 4.85 3.52 5.85
C SER A 17 3.63 2.99 5.09
N GLU A 18 3.43 3.45 3.85
CA GLU A 18 2.35 3.00 2.97
C GLU A 18 2.59 1.55 2.49
N LEU A 19 3.84 1.19 2.18
CA LEU A 19 4.22 -0.17 1.85
C LEU A 19 3.99 -1.11 3.04
N GLN A 20 4.41 -0.70 4.25
CA GLN A 20 4.20 -1.50 5.46
C GLN A 20 2.71 -1.68 5.77
N ALA A 21 1.90 -0.63 5.59
CA ALA A 21 0.45 -0.72 5.75
C ALA A 21 -0.17 -1.70 4.74
N THR A 22 0.22 -1.58 3.47
CA THR A 22 -0.20 -2.48 2.39
C THR A 22 0.16 -3.93 2.71
N LEU A 23 1.40 -4.19 3.12
CA LEU A 23 1.85 -5.54 3.50
C LEU A 23 1.08 -6.11 4.69
N LYS A 24 0.73 -5.27 5.68
CA LYS A 24 -0.08 -5.68 6.82
C LYS A 24 -1.49 -6.07 6.39
N ILE A 25 -2.11 -5.27 5.52
CA ILE A 25 -3.43 -5.53 4.95
C ILE A 25 -3.42 -6.82 4.14
N THR A 26 -2.47 -6.95 3.21
CA THR A 26 -2.26 -8.16 2.40
C THR A 26 -2.08 -9.40 3.27
N ARG A 27 -1.26 -9.32 4.34
CA ARG A 27 -1.08 -10.42 5.28
C ARG A 27 -2.39 -10.82 5.95
N THR A 28 -3.16 -9.86 6.47
CA THR A 28 -4.44 -10.14 7.12
C THR A 28 -5.46 -10.74 6.14
N MET A 29 -5.52 -10.23 4.91
CA MET A 29 -6.38 -10.77 3.86
C MET A 29 -6.05 -12.24 3.57
N LEU A 30 -4.78 -12.58 3.38
CA LEU A 30 -4.34 -13.96 3.17
C LEU A 30 -4.65 -14.86 4.39
N GLN A 31 -4.49 -14.34 5.62
CA GLN A 31 -4.83 -15.08 6.84
C GLN A 31 -6.33 -15.37 6.96
N ASN A 32 -7.17 -14.49 6.42
CA ASN A 32 -8.62 -14.68 6.36
C ASN A 32 -9.06 -15.63 5.22
N GLY A 33 -8.11 -16.25 4.50
CA GLY A 33 -8.38 -17.16 3.39
C GLY A 33 -8.68 -16.46 2.06
N ILE A 34 -8.40 -15.16 1.94
CA ILE A 34 -8.48 -14.45 0.65
C ILE A 34 -7.33 -14.93 -0.23
N ASP A 35 -7.66 -15.39 -1.43
CA ASP A 35 -6.67 -15.91 -2.36
C ASP A 35 -5.65 -14.85 -2.79
N ARG A 36 -4.40 -15.28 -3.01
CA ARG A 36 -3.30 -14.38 -3.39
C ARG A 36 -3.58 -13.66 -4.71
N ASN A 37 -4.28 -14.29 -5.66
CA ASN A 37 -4.69 -13.66 -6.92
C ASN A 37 -5.70 -12.52 -6.70
N SER A 38 -6.53 -12.63 -5.66
CA SER A 38 -7.45 -11.55 -5.28
C SER A 38 -6.78 -10.42 -4.51
N VAL A 39 -5.66 -10.68 -3.84
CA VAL A 39 -4.90 -9.65 -3.11
C VAL A 39 -3.92 -8.91 -4.02
N ILE A 40 -3.35 -9.60 -5.01
CA ILE A 40 -2.40 -9.05 -6.00
C ILE A 40 -3.11 -8.87 -7.34
N LYS A 41 -4.32 -8.29 -7.34
CA LYS A 41 -4.98 -7.91 -8.57
C LYS A 41 -4.10 -6.88 -9.29
N THR A 42 -3.59 -7.23 -10.47
CA THR A 42 -2.94 -6.28 -11.37
C THR A 42 -3.93 -5.17 -11.73
N GLU A 43 -3.46 -3.97 -12.08
CA GLU A 43 -4.33 -2.80 -12.32
C GLU A 43 -5.48 -3.07 -13.32
N ASP A 44 -5.29 -4.01 -14.25
CA ASP A 44 -6.29 -4.49 -15.20
C ASP A 44 -7.52 -5.16 -14.55
N ASP A 45 -7.35 -5.88 -13.45
CA ASP A 45 -8.44 -6.61 -12.77
C ASP A 45 -9.26 -5.70 -11.84
N LEU A 46 -8.72 -4.53 -11.47
CA LEU A 46 -9.42 -3.53 -10.65
C LEU A 46 -10.46 -2.73 -11.45
N ALA A 47 -10.37 -2.73 -12.79
CA ALA A 47 -11.34 -2.10 -13.69
C ALA A 47 -12.75 -2.70 -13.61
N GLN A 48 -12.90 -3.89 -13.01
CA GLN A 48 -14.20 -4.56 -12.84
C GLN A 48 -14.99 -4.10 -11.60
N ILE A 49 -14.37 -3.35 -10.68
CA ILE A 49 -15.06 -2.78 -9.49
C ILE A 49 -15.64 -1.39 -9.79
N HIS A 50 -15.99 -1.14 -11.05
CA HIS A 50 -16.59 0.11 -11.50
C HIS A 50 -17.74 -0.21 -12.48
N HIS A 51 -18.75 -0.93 -11.98
CA HIS A 51 -19.96 -1.20 -12.75
C HIS A 51 -21.22 -1.21 -11.88
#